data_AF-A0A6I5VJX1-F1
#
_entry.id   AF-A0A6I5VJX1-F1
#
_cell.length_a   1.000
_cell.length_b   1.000
_cell.length_c   1.000
_cell.angle_alpha   90.00
_cell.angle_beta   90.00
_cell.angle_gamma   90.00
#
_symmetry.space_group_name_H-M   'P 1'
#
loop_
_entity.id
_entity.type
_entity.pdbx_description
1 polymer ?
#
loop_
_entity_poly.entity_id
_entity_poly.type
_entity_poly.pdbx_seq_one_letter_code
_entity_poly.pdbx_strand_id
1 'polypeptide(L)'
;MNTTAQRGSGTLLALTVVIFLLSLTSAVAVFGRFLVAHHRAAAAADLAALAGAQAYGTGENGCAAARAIAARNDQHLAGCSVIGDRTDFVLSVRITAAVPTRVPMLPVVITATAGAGPVR
;
A
#
# COMPACT_ATOMS: atom_id res chain seq x y z
N MET A 1 -7.27 14.60 57.87
CA MET A 1 -7.85 14.16 56.58
C MET A 1 -7.04 14.84 55.47
N ASN A 2 -6.24 14.05 54.74
CA ASN A 2 -5.11 14.53 53.93
C ASN A 2 -5.55 15.33 52.69
N THR A 3 -5.24 16.63 52.65
CA THR A 3 -5.46 17.54 51.50
C THR A 3 -4.28 17.57 50.51
N THR A 4 -3.18 16.86 50.80
CA THR A 4 -2.00 16.75 49.91
C THR A 4 -2.27 15.94 48.65
N ALA A 5 -3.29 15.06 48.67
CA ALA A 5 -3.70 14.27 47.50
C ALA A 5 -4.25 15.15 46.35
N GLN A 6 -4.84 16.31 46.65
CA GLN A 6 -5.48 17.16 45.63
C GLN A 6 -4.51 17.98 44.77
N ARG A 7 -3.32 18.34 45.26
CA ARG A 7 -2.30 19.02 44.41
C ARG A 7 -1.54 18.05 43.51
N GLY A 8 -1.25 16.84 44.00
CA GLY A 8 -0.58 15.81 43.21
C GLY A 8 -1.51 15.13 42.19
N SER A 9 -2.80 14.95 42.51
CA SER A 9 -3.77 14.28 41.65
C SER A 9 -4.03 15.03 40.33
N GLY A 10 -4.16 16.37 40.38
CA GLY A 10 -4.37 17.18 39.18
C GLY A 10 -3.20 17.07 38.19
N THR A 11 -1.96 17.10 38.68
CA THR A 11 -0.77 16.93 37.85
C THR A 11 -0.60 15.50 37.34
N LEU A 12 -0.97 14.49 38.14
CA LEU A 12 -0.91 13.10 37.71
C LEU A 12 -1.91 12.84 36.57
N LEU A 13 -3.15 13.32 36.73
CA LEU A 13 -4.18 13.22 35.68
C LEU A 13 -3.79 13.99 34.42
N ALA A 14 -3.21 15.18 34.56
CA ALA A 14 -2.72 15.92 33.40
C ALA A 14 -1.59 15.15 32.68
N LEU A 15 -0.63 14.58 33.42
CA LEU A 15 0.44 13.76 32.86
C LEU A 15 -0.10 12.52 32.16
N THR A 16 -1.06 11.79 32.75
CA THR A 16 -1.63 10.59 32.12
C THR A 16 -2.36 10.93 30.83
N VAL A 17 -3.15 12.01 30.80
CA VAL A 17 -3.84 12.47 29.58
C VAL A 17 -2.83 12.88 28.50
N VAL A 18 -1.78 13.62 28.86
CA VAL A 18 -0.74 14.03 27.90
C VAL A 18 -0.01 12.82 27.33
N ILE A 19 0.41 11.88 28.18
CA ILE A 19 1.07 10.63 27.74
C ILE A 19 0.12 9.83 26.84
N PHE A 20 -1.15 9.73 27.20
CA PHE A 20 -2.16 9.04 26.39
C PHE A 20 -2.32 9.69 25.01
N LEU A 21 -2.46 11.02 24.93
CA LEU A 21 -2.57 11.75 23.67
C LEU A 21 -1.31 11.60 22.79
N LEU A 22 -0.12 11.68 23.39
CA LEU A 22 1.15 11.45 22.69
C LEU A 22 1.25 10.00 22.18
N SER A 23 0.82 9.02 22.99
CA SER A 23 0.77 7.62 22.58
C SER A 23 -0.19 7.40 21.41
N LEU A 24 -1.37 8.03 21.44
CA LEU A 24 -2.35 7.95 20.36
C LEU A 24 -1.80 8.56 19.06
N THR A 25 -1.20 9.75 19.16
CA THR A 25 -0.66 10.48 18.01
C THR A 25 0.51 9.73 17.39
N SER A 26 1.41 9.18 18.22
CA SER A 26 2.53 8.35 17.74
C SER A 26 2.04 7.06 17.09
N ALA A 27 1.02 6.39 17.66
CA ALA A 27 0.39 5.23 17.05
C ALA A 27 -0.16 5.59 15.67
N VAL A 28 -0.98 6.64 15.55
CA VAL A 28 -1.54 7.11 14.27
C VAL A 28 -0.43 7.46 13.27
N ALA A 29 0.64 8.13 13.70
CA ALA A 29 1.75 8.46 12.82
C ALA A 29 2.50 7.21 12.30
N VAL A 30 2.63 6.16 13.12
CA VAL A 30 3.22 4.89 12.72
C VAL A 30 2.30 4.14 11.75
N PHE A 31 1.02 4.02 12.08
CA PHE A 31 0.02 3.34 11.23
C PHE A 31 -0.25 4.09 9.91
N GLY A 32 -0.22 5.42 9.92
CA GLY A 32 -0.44 6.25 8.74
C GLY A 32 0.59 5.99 7.65
N ARG A 33 1.87 5.79 8.02
CA ARG A 33 2.92 5.44 7.05
C ARG A 33 2.69 4.07 6.40
N PHE A 34 2.15 3.12 7.16
CA PHE A 34 1.82 1.79 6.67
C PHE A 34 0.63 1.83 5.70
N LEU A 35 -0.43 2.56 6.06
CA LEU A 35 -1.63 2.71 5.23
C LEU A 35 -1.33 3.41 3.89
N VAL A 36 -0.53 4.48 3.92
CA VAL A 36 -0.13 5.19 2.69
C VAL A 36 0.69 4.29 1.76
N ALA A 37 1.59 3.45 2.30
CA ALA A 37 2.36 2.51 1.50
C ALA A 37 1.46 1.44 0.85
N HIS A 38 0.48 0.94 1.59
CA HIS A 38 -0.48 -0.04 1.07
C HIS A 38 -1.36 0.55 -0.05
N HIS A 39 -1.89 1.75 0.14
CA HIS A 39 -2.70 2.40 -0.89
C HIS A 39 -1.90 2.72 -2.16
N ARG A 40 -0.64 3.13 -2.02
CA ARG A 40 0.24 3.34 -3.18
C ARG A 40 0.52 2.05 -3.95
N ALA A 41 0.72 0.93 -3.25
CA ALA A 41 0.93 -0.36 -3.90
C ALA A 41 -0.30 -0.85 -4.66
N ALA A 42 -1.49 -0.68 -4.07
CA ALA A 42 -2.74 -1.00 -4.75
C ALA A 42 -2.94 -0.12 -6.01
N ALA A 43 -2.79 1.20 -5.88
CA ALA A 43 -2.94 2.13 -7.00
C ALA A 43 -1.92 1.87 -8.14
N ALA A 44 -0.68 1.53 -7.80
CA ALA A 44 0.33 1.17 -8.79
C ALA A 44 -0.02 -0.13 -9.53
N ALA A 45 -0.58 -1.12 -8.84
CA ALA A 45 -1.03 -2.36 -9.46
C ALA A 45 -2.17 -2.13 -10.46
N ASP A 46 -3.15 -1.28 -10.10
CA ASP A 46 -4.26 -0.93 -10.99
C ASP A 46 -3.79 -0.19 -12.24
N LEU A 47 -2.87 0.76 -12.10
CA LEU A 47 -2.27 1.47 -13.24
C LEU A 47 -1.48 0.54 -14.15
N ALA A 48 -0.74 -0.42 -13.58
CA ALA A 48 0.00 -1.41 -14.36
C ALA A 48 -0.94 -2.36 -15.11
N ALA A 49 -2.06 -2.76 -14.49
CA ALA A 49 -3.07 -3.59 -15.14
C ALA A 49 -3.75 -2.85 -16.31
N LEU A 50 -4.17 -1.60 -16.11
CA LEU A 50 -4.75 -0.76 -17.16
C LEU A 50 -3.76 -0.52 -18.31
N ALA A 51 -2.51 -0.19 -17.99
CA ALA A 51 -1.45 0.01 -18.99
C ALA A 51 -1.13 -1.26 -19.79
N GLY A 52 -1.19 -2.42 -19.14
CA GLY A 52 -1.05 -3.69 -19.84
C GLY A 52 -2.25 -3.98 -20.73
N ALA A 53 -3.47 -3.73 -20.24
CA ALA A 53 -4.70 -4.00 -20.99
C ALA A 53 -4.83 -3.09 -22.23
N GLN A 54 -4.53 -1.79 -22.11
CA GLN A 54 -4.53 -0.88 -23.26
C GLN A 54 -3.52 -1.30 -24.34
N ALA A 55 -2.31 -1.70 -23.93
CA ALA A 55 -1.25 -2.11 -24.85
C ALA A 55 -1.61 -3.44 -25.53
N TYR A 56 -2.18 -4.39 -24.80
CA TYR A 56 -2.68 -5.63 -25.39
C TYR A 56 -3.82 -5.37 -26.39
N GLY A 57 -4.74 -4.44 -26.07
CA GLY A 57 -5.82 -4.02 -26.96
C GLY A 57 -5.34 -3.36 -28.26
N THR A 58 -4.23 -2.61 -28.23
CA THR A 58 -3.62 -2.03 -29.43
C THR A 58 -2.71 -3.01 -30.20
N GLY A 59 -2.50 -4.22 -29.68
CA GLY A 59 -1.65 -5.25 -30.29
C GLY A 59 -0.19 -5.24 -29.86
N GLU A 60 0.16 -4.45 -28.86
CA GLU A 60 1.47 -4.44 -28.24
C GLU A 60 1.58 -5.49 -27.12
N ASN A 61 2.78 -5.65 -26.57
CA ASN A 61 3.02 -6.57 -25.46
C ASN A 61 2.55 -5.96 -24.13
N GLY A 62 1.35 -6.32 -23.69
CA GLY A 62 0.75 -5.84 -22.44
C GLY A 62 1.61 -6.09 -21.19
N CYS A 63 2.34 -7.20 -21.13
CA CYS A 63 3.23 -7.48 -19.98
C CYS A 63 4.47 -6.59 -19.96
N ALA A 64 4.99 -6.18 -21.12
CA ALA A 64 6.08 -5.22 -21.19
C ALA A 64 5.62 -3.83 -20.70
N ALA A 65 4.42 -3.40 -21.09
CA ALA A 65 3.83 -2.14 -20.64
C ALA A 65 3.57 -2.15 -19.12
N ALA A 66 2.98 -3.22 -18.59
CA ALA A 66 2.75 -3.40 -17.15
C ALA A 66 4.06 -3.35 -16.36
N ARG A 67 5.14 -3.97 -16.87
CA ARG A 67 6.48 -3.92 -16.25
C ARG A 67 7.04 -2.51 -16.21
N ALA A 68 6.88 -1.74 -17.29
CA ALA A 68 7.37 -0.36 -17.35
C ALA A 68 6.67 0.55 -16.33
N ILE A 69 5.36 0.37 -16.12
CA ILE A 69 4.61 1.10 -15.10
C ILE A 69 4.99 0.67 -13.69
N ALA A 70 5.14 -0.64 -13.44
CA ALA A 70 5.59 -1.14 -12.14
C ALA A 70 6.96 -0.54 -11.76
N ALA A 71 7.93 -0.56 -12.68
CA ALA A 71 9.26 0.00 -12.47
C ALA A 71 9.24 1.52 -12.18
N ARG A 72 8.36 2.28 -12.86
CA ARG A 72 8.18 3.72 -12.61
C ARG A 72 7.59 4.04 -11.23
N ASN A 73 6.96 3.06 -10.58
CA ASN A 73 6.38 3.19 -9.24
C ASN A 73 7.24 2.53 -8.16
N ASP A 74 8.51 2.24 -8.45
CA ASP A 74 9.44 1.52 -7.56
C ASP A 74 8.89 0.15 -7.11
N GLN A 75 8.15 -0.53 -8.00
CA GLN A 75 7.57 -1.84 -7.72
C GLN A 75 8.09 -2.89 -8.69
N HIS A 76 8.17 -4.14 -8.21
CA HIS A 76 8.64 -5.26 -9.02
C HIS A 76 7.46 -6.05 -9.57
N LEU A 77 7.45 -6.28 -10.89
CA LEU A 77 6.50 -7.18 -11.51
C LEU A 77 6.87 -8.63 -11.16
N ALA A 78 6.10 -9.26 -10.29
CA ALA A 78 6.29 -10.65 -9.87
C ALA A 78 5.63 -11.66 -10.83
N GLY A 79 4.61 -11.25 -11.58
CA GLY A 79 3.96 -12.08 -12.59
C GLY A 79 3.07 -11.26 -13.52
N CYS A 80 2.94 -11.71 -14.77
CA CYS A 80 1.98 -11.16 -15.71
C CYS A 80 1.47 -12.30 -16.59
N SER A 81 0.15 -12.40 -16.71
CA SER A 81 -0.51 -13.39 -17.56
C SER A 81 -1.71 -12.76 -18.24
N VAL A 82 -1.90 -13.05 -19.52
CA VAL A 82 -3.08 -12.66 -20.27
C VAL A 82 -3.91 -13.92 -20.50
N ILE A 83 -5.20 -13.86 -20.17
CA ILE A 83 -6.14 -14.96 -20.32
C ILE A 83 -7.25 -14.47 -21.26
N GLY A 84 -7.55 -15.23 -22.31
CA GLY A 84 -8.60 -14.92 -23.29
C GLY A 84 -8.08 -14.40 -24.62
N ASP A 85 -9.02 -13.99 -25.48
CA ASP A 85 -8.79 -13.56 -26.86
C ASP A 85 -8.76 -12.04 -26.99
N ARG A 86 -8.30 -11.52 -28.13
CA ARG A 86 -8.12 -10.07 -28.36
C ARG A 86 -9.34 -9.20 -28.07
N THR A 87 -10.55 -9.76 -28.13
CA THR A 87 -11.82 -9.07 -27.88
C THR A 87 -12.42 -9.34 -26.50
N ASP A 88 -11.98 -10.42 -25.83
CA ASP A 88 -12.46 -10.85 -24.51
C ASP A 88 -11.26 -11.41 -23.75
N PHE A 89 -10.55 -10.51 -23.06
CA PHE A 89 -9.33 -10.84 -22.34
C PHE A 89 -9.33 -10.22 -20.96
N VAL A 90 -8.63 -10.87 -20.05
CA VAL A 90 -8.25 -10.34 -18.76
C VAL A 90 -6.74 -10.41 -18.65
N LEU A 91 -6.10 -9.26 -18.54
CA LEU A 91 -4.69 -9.15 -18.25
C LEU A 91 -4.51 -9.08 -16.73
N SER A 92 -3.96 -10.14 -16.15
CA SER A 92 -3.68 -10.24 -14.71
C SER A 92 -2.21 -9.91 -14.44
N VAL A 93 -2.00 -8.98 -13.53
CA VAL A 93 -0.69 -8.47 -13.14
C VAL A 93 -0.51 -8.72 -11.65
N ARG A 94 0.62 -9.32 -11.27
CA ARG A 94 1.04 -9.48 -9.88
C ARG A 94 2.30 -8.65 -9.66
N ILE A 95 2.24 -7.70 -8.73
CA ILE A 95 3.33 -6.81 -8.39
C ILE A 95 3.69 -7.00 -6.92
N THR A 96 4.99 -6.96 -6.62
CA THR A 96 5.52 -6.95 -5.26
C THR A 96 6.05 -5.55 -4.94
N ALA A 97 5.65 -5.05 -3.78
CA ALA A 97 6.03 -3.76 -3.24
C ALA A 97 6.87 -3.97 -1.97
N ALA A 98 8.06 -3.39 -1.93
CA ALA A 98 8.85 -3.32 -0.71
C ALA A 98 8.35 -2.12 0.12
N VAL A 99 7.83 -2.36 1.32
CA VAL A 99 7.42 -1.27 2.22
C VAL A 99 8.64 -0.84 3.04
N PRO A 100 9.08 0.43 2.96
CA PRO A 100 10.15 0.92 3.81
C PRO A 100 9.63 1.03 5.26
N THR A 101 9.95 0.02 6.06
CA THR A 101 9.64 -0.01 7.50
C THR A 101 10.75 0.72 8.28
N ARG A 102 10.40 1.31 9.43
CA ARG A 102 11.40 1.86 10.38
C ARG A 102 12.17 0.75 11.12
N VAL A 103 11.81 -0.52 10.92
CA VAL A 103 12.40 -1.65 11.61
C VAL A 103 13.38 -2.32 10.65
N PRO A 104 14.71 -2.12 10.80
CA PRO A 104 15.71 -2.57 9.84
C PRO A 104 15.76 -4.10 9.64
N MET A 105 15.13 -4.89 10.52
CA MET A 105 15.11 -6.35 10.43
C MET A 105 13.90 -6.96 9.71
N LEU A 106 12.83 -6.19 9.43
CA LEU A 106 11.60 -6.74 8.83
C LEU A 106 11.22 -5.98 7.55
N PRO A 107 11.83 -6.31 6.40
CA PRO A 107 11.31 -5.87 5.11
C PRO A 107 9.95 -6.55 4.88
N VAL A 108 8.88 -5.76 4.93
CA VAL A 108 7.54 -6.25 4.63
C VAL A 108 7.34 -6.15 3.12
N VAL A 109 7.31 -7.29 2.45
CA VAL A 109 6.95 -7.39 1.04
C VAL A 109 5.43 -7.58 0.96
N ILE A 110 4.74 -6.63 0.34
CA ILE A 110 3.32 -6.74 0.06
C ILE A 110 3.17 -7.18 -1.39
N THR A 111 2.34 -8.20 -1.62
CA THR A 111 1.98 -8.62 -2.98
C THR A 111 0.61 -8.06 -3.31
N ALA A 112 0.52 -7.29 -4.39
CA ALA A 112 -0.73 -6.78 -4.93
C ALA A 112 -1.01 -7.45 -6.28
N THR A 113 -2.26 -7.85 -6.50
CA THR A 113 -2.73 -8.43 -7.76
C THR A 113 -3.86 -7.58 -8.31
N ALA A 114 -3.76 -7.19 -9.57
CA ALA A 114 -4.77 -6.44 -10.29
C ALA A 114 -5.04 -7.08 -11.65
N GLY A 115 -6.28 -7.03 -12.12
CA GLY A 115 -6.70 -7.55 -13.41
C GLY A 115 -7.45 -6.48 -14.19
N ALA A 116 -7.18 -6.32 -15.48
CA ALA A 116 -7.88 -5.39 -16.35
C ALA A 116 -8.09 -5.96 -17.75
N GLY A 117 -9.26 -5.68 -18.33
CA GLY A 117 -9.61 -6.06 -19.70
C GLY A 117 -11.11 -6.03 -19.92
N PRO A 118 -11.57 -6.01 -21.18
CA PRO A 118 -12.98 -6.11 -21.50
C PRO A 118 -13.45 -7.54 -21.20
N VAL A 119 -14.35 -7.68 -20.22
CA VAL A 119 -15.14 -8.90 -20.01
C VAL A 119 -16.48 -8.61 -20.68
N ARG A 120 -16.78 -9.28 -21.80
CA ARG A 120 -18.04 -9.09 -22.52
C ARG A 120 -18.89 -10.34 -22.52
#